data_AF-V4P162-F1
#
_entry.id   AF-V4P162-F1
#
_cell.length_a   1.000
_cell.length_b   1.000
_cell.length_c   1.000
_cell.angle_alpha   90.00
_cell.angle_beta   90.00
_cell.angle_gamma   90.00
#
_symmetry.space_group_name_H-M   'P 1'
#
loop_
_entity.id
_entity.type
_entity.pdbx_description
1 polymer ?
#
loop_
_entity_poly.entity_id
_entity_poly.type
_entity_poly.pdbx_seq_one_letter_code
_entity_poly.pdbx_strand_id
1 'polypeptide(L)' 'ICIYILLLIILTMDFVHAVIKAANSGPCIATCVPGKYEGYECNHDCFNNGYDDGKCDPKTKKCCCIQ' A
#
# COMPACT_ATOMS: atom_id res chain seq x y z
N ILE A 1 -13.23 -31.27 12.05
CA ILE A 1 -11.85 -31.37 11.49
C ILE A 1 -11.72 -30.61 10.17
N CYS A 2 -12.54 -30.86 9.15
CA CYS A 2 -12.48 -30.09 7.87
C CYS A 2 -12.61 -28.57 7.99
N ILE A 3 -13.52 -28.07 8.85
CA ILE A 3 -13.72 -26.61 9.04
C ILE A 3 -12.50 -25.93 9.66
N TYR A 4 -11.81 -26.61 10.58
CA TYR A 4 -10.60 -26.07 11.22
C TYR A 4 -9.44 -25.97 10.24
N ILE A 5 -9.29 -26.94 9.35
CA ILE A 5 -8.27 -26.92 8.30
C ILE A 5 -8.56 -25.76 7.32
N LEU A 6 -9.82 -25.57 6.92
CA LEU A 6 -10.22 -24.47 6.05
C LEU A 6 -9.92 -23.09 6.67
N LEU A 7 -10.24 -22.90 7.95
CA LEU A 7 -9.96 -21.66 8.69
C LEU A 7 -8.47 -21.34 8.77
N LEU A 8 -7.63 -22.36 9.01
CA LEU A 8 -6.18 -22.19 9.05
C LEU A 8 -5.60 -21.78 7.69
N ILE A 9 -6.13 -22.31 6.59
CA ILE A 9 -5.72 -21.91 5.23
C ILE A 9 -6.08 -20.45 4.96
N ILE A 10 -7.28 -20.00 5.35
CA ILE A 10 -7.70 -18.61 5.16
C ILE A 10 -6.81 -17.66 5.97
N LEU A 11 -6.58 -17.95 7.25
CA LEU A 11 -5.72 -17.13 8.13
C LEU A 11 -4.28 -17.02 7.62
N THR A 12 -3.71 -18.11 7.09
CA THR A 12 -2.35 -18.10 6.54
C THR A 12 -2.27 -17.32 5.23
N MET A 13 -3.30 -17.38 4.39
CA MET A 13 -3.39 -16.57 3.17
C MET A 13 -3.46 -15.07 3.52
N ASP A 14 -4.31 -14.67 4.47
CA ASP A 14 -4.43 -13.27 4.90
C ASP A 14 -3.11 -12.72 5.46
N PHE A 15 -2.40 -13.53 6.25
CA PHE A 15 -1.08 -13.17 6.78
C PHE A 15 -0.06 -12.95 5.64
N VAL A 16 0.00 -13.87 4.67
CA VAL A 16 0.91 -13.75 3.53
C VAL A 16 0.58 -12.50 2.71
N HIS A 17 -0.70 -12.22 2.44
CA HIS A 17 -1.09 -10.99 1.75
C HIS A 17 -0.72 -9.72 2.52
N ALA A 18 -0.86 -9.72 3.85
CA ALA A 18 -0.47 -8.59 4.69
C ALA A 18 1.05 -8.38 4.67
N VAL A 19 1.84 -9.44 4.73
CA VAL A 19 3.31 -9.39 4.66
C VAL A 19 3.77 -8.92 3.29
N ILE A 20 3.20 -9.44 2.19
CA ILE A 20 3.52 -9.00 0.83
C ILE A 20 3.15 -7.52 0.65
N LYS A 21 1.99 -7.11 1.15
CA LYS A 21 1.57 -5.70 1.09
C LYS A 21 2.52 -4.80 1.89
N ALA A 22 2.99 -5.24 3.05
CA ALA A 22 3.95 -4.49 3.85
C ALA A 22 5.35 -4.45 3.20
N ALA A 23 5.76 -5.53 2.53
CA ALA A 23 7.03 -5.60 1.82
C ALA A 23 7.05 -4.73 0.56
N ASN A 24 5.93 -4.63 -0.15
CA ASN A 24 5.78 -3.79 -1.33
C ASN A 24 5.30 -2.36 -1.00
N SER A 25 4.96 -2.06 0.25
CA SER A 25 4.60 -0.69 0.64
C SER A 25 5.84 0.11 1.03
N GLY A 26 6.12 1.15 0.26
CA GLY A 26 7.05 2.20 0.64
C GLY A 26 6.46 3.17 1.67
N PRO A 27 7.24 4.18 2.09
CA PRO A 27 6.82 5.17 3.07
C PRO A 27 5.69 6.04 2.54
N CYS A 28 4.86 6.53 3.46
CA CYS A 28 3.88 7.57 3.15
C CYS A 28 4.49 8.95 3.43
N ILE A 29 4.82 9.68 2.37
CA ILE A 29 5.74 10.83 2.40
C ILE A 29 5.06 12.20 2.47
N ALA A 30 3.86 12.34 1.93
CA ALA A 30 3.17 13.64 1.81
C ALA A 30 1.67 13.52 2.03
N THR A 31 1.00 14.63 2.36
CA THR A 31 -0.47 14.71 2.45
C THR A 31 -1.04 14.99 1.07
N CYS A 32 -1.99 14.17 0.63
CA CYS A 32 -2.71 14.39 -0.63
C CYS A 32 -3.79 15.46 -0.44
N VAL A 33 -3.77 16.47 -1.30
CA VAL A 33 -4.69 17.61 -1.29
C VAL A 33 -5.37 17.70 -2.65
N PRO A 34 -6.70 17.52 -2.73
CA PRO A 34 -7.43 17.63 -3.98
C PRO A 34 -7.16 18.96 -4.69
N GLY A 35 -6.87 18.90 -5.99
CA GLY A 35 -6.54 20.06 -6.83
C GLY A 35 -5.17 20.70 -6.56
N LYS A 36 -4.31 20.10 -5.73
CA LYS A 36 -2.94 20.60 -5.46
C LYS A 36 -1.86 19.52 -5.48
N TYR A 37 -2.12 18.39 -4.82
CA TYR A 37 -1.18 17.28 -4.69
C TYR A 37 -1.99 15.98 -4.71
N GLU A 38 -2.08 15.38 -5.89
CA GLU A 38 -2.94 14.24 -6.18
C GLU A 38 -2.10 13.02 -6.59
N GLY A 39 -2.72 12.09 -7.33
CA GLY A 39 -2.07 10.85 -7.72
C GLY A 39 -0.84 11.07 -8.61
N TYR A 40 -0.87 12.07 -9.49
CA TYR A 40 0.26 12.34 -10.40
C TYR A 40 1.48 12.84 -9.65
N GLU A 41 1.33 13.87 -8.81
CA GLU A 41 2.43 14.42 -8.01
C GLU A 41 2.96 13.38 -7.04
N CYS A 42 2.07 12.62 -6.40
CA CYS A 42 2.44 11.52 -5.53
C CYS A 42 3.30 10.46 -6.24
N ASN A 43 2.87 10.01 -7.41
CA ASN A 43 3.60 9.03 -8.18
C ASN A 43 4.97 9.57 -8.64
N HIS A 44 5.01 10.80 -9.16
CA HIS A 44 6.24 11.44 -9.60
C HIS A 44 7.26 11.57 -8.45
N ASP A 45 6.83 11.98 -7.27
CA ASP A 45 7.72 12.10 -6.10
C ASP A 45 8.21 10.72 -5.61
N CYS A 46 7.34 9.72 -5.57
CA CYS A 46 7.74 8.35 -5.23
C CYS A 46 8.77 7.79 -6.23
N PHE A 47 8.56 8.01 -7.51
CA PHE A 47 9.51 7.60 -8.56
C PHE A 47 10.86 8.30 -8.41
N ASN A 48 10.87 9.60 -8.12
CA ASN A 48 12.10 10.35 -7.84
C ASN A 48 12.84 9.86 -6.57
N ASN A 49 12.13 9.22 -5.65
CA ASN A 49 12.70 8.60 -4.45
C ASN A 49 13.08 7.12 -4.65
N GLY A 50 12.99 6.58 -5.87
CA GLY A 50 13.41 5.22 -6.21
C GLY A 50 12.34 4.14 -6.00
N TYR A 51 11.07 4.53 -5.88
CA TYR A 51 9.93 3.61 -5.83
C TYR A 51 9.30 3.43 -7.22
N ASP A 52 8.56 2.34 -7.40
CA ASP A 52 7.97 1.99 -8.70
C ASP A 52 6.66 2.73 -8.96
N ASP A 53 5.92 3.07 -7.90
CA ASP A 53 4.64 3.79 -7.97
C ASP A 53 4.38 4.60 -6.68
N GLY A 54 3.39 5.49 -6.73
CA GLY A 54 2.92 6.28 -5.60
C GLY A 54 1.43 6.52 -5.67
N LYS A 55 0.70 6.21 -4.59
CA LYS A 55 -0.76 6.37 -4.54
C LYS A 55 -1.22 7.13 -3.31
N CYS A 56 -2.21 7.99 -3.50
CA CYS A 56 -2.92 8.63 -2.40
C CYS A 56 -3.87 7.65 -1.72
N ASP A 57 -3.55 7.27 -0.48
CA ASP A 57 -4.41 6.41 0.32
C ASP A 57 -5.67 7.18 0.76
N PRO A 58 -6.88 6.68 0.44
CA PRO A 58 -8.12 7.40 0.69
C PRO A 58 -8.47 7.49 2.18
N LYS A 59 -7.90 6.64 3.04
CA LYS A 59 -8.15 6.60 4.49
C LYS A 59 -7.24 7.57 5.24
N THR A 60 -5.95 7.55 4.94
CA THR A 60 -4.94 8.38 5.60
C THR A 60 -4.78 9.74 4.94
N LYS A 61 -5.30 9.92 3.72
CA LYS A 61 -5.09 11.11 2.87
C LYS A 61 -3.61 11.40 2.65
N LYS A 62 -2.77 10.36 2.66
CA LYS A 62 -1.34 10.47 2.42
C LYS A 62 -0.95 9.78 1.12
N CYS A 63 0.04 10.35 0.46
CA CYS A 63 0.77 9.72 -0.62
C CYS A 63 1.66 8.63 -0.05
N CYS A 64 1.45 7.40 -0.49
CA CYS A 64 2.21 6.22 -0.07
C CYS A 64 2.91 5.61 -1.29
N CYS A 65 4.23 5.49 -1.20
CA CYS A 65 5.03 4.89 -2.26
C CYS A 65 4.88 3.38 -2.26
N ILE A 66 5.11 2.76 -3.41
CA ILE A 66 4.97 1.33 -3.64
C ILE A 66 6.22 0.89 -4.40
N GLN A 67 6.86 -0.17 -3.91
CA GLN A 67 7.98 -0.81 -4.57
C GLN A 67 7.49 -1.92 -5.49
#